data_AF-A0A0S7WDK1-F1
#
_entry.id   AF-A0A0S7WDK1-F1
#
_cell.length_a   1.000
_cell.length_b   1.000
_cell.length_c   1.000
_cell.angle_alpha   90.00
_cell.angle_beta   90.00
_cell.angle_gamma   90.00
#
_symmetry.space_group_name_H-M   'P 1'
#
loop_
_entity.id
_entity.type
_entity.pdbx_description
1 polymer ?
#
loop_
_entity_poly.entity_id
_entity_poly.type
_entity_poly.pdbx_seq_one_letter_code
_entity_poly.pdbx_strand_id
1 'polypeptide(L)' 'HFASYGDFSLVFEVVYWVMDRDYNKYMNIQEEINLRIGEEFKKRGIEFAYPTQTLFLSQIHRTQEPNPKAD' A
#
# COMPACT_ATOMS: atom_id res chain seq x y z
N HIS A 1 12.72 10.99 7.33
CA HIS A 1 11.81 12.15 7.43
C HIS A 1 10.42 11.77 6.98
N PHE A 2 9.35 12.29 7.61
CA PHE A 2 8.02 12.25 7.01
C PHE A 2 8.03 13.21 5.82
N ALA A 3 7.85 12.68 4.62
CA ALA A 3 7.97 13.44 3.39
C ALA A 3 6.63 14.03 2.97
N SER A 4 5.57 13.21 2.94
CA SER A 4 4.24 13.64 2.49
C SER A 4 3.15 12.61 2.82
N TYR A 5 1.90 13.04 2.65
CA TYR A 5 0.77 12.13 2.45
C TYR A 5 0.74 11.70 0.98
N GLY A 6 0.71 10.40 0.73
CA GLY A 6 0.43 9.81 -0.59
C GLY A 6 -1.04 9.41 -0.72
N ASP A 7 -1.47 9.05 -1.93
CA ASP A 7 -2.88 8.75 -2.24
C ASP A 7 -3.51 7.69 -1.30
N PHE A 8 -2.71 6.74 -0.84
CA PHE A 8 -3.13 5.64 0.03
C PHE A 8 -2.19 5.41 1.22
N SER A 9 -1.20 6.28 1.44
CA SER A 9 -0.07 5.98 2.34
C SER A 9 0.53 7.21 3.02
N LEU A 10 1.32 6.97 4.08
CA LEU A 10 2.26 7.96 4.60
C LEU A 10 3.64 7.68 3.99
N VAL A 11 4.24 8.69 3.37
CA VAL A 11 5.54 8.55 2.70
C VAL A 11 6.65 9.01 3.63
N PHE A 12 7.60 8.11 3.92
CA PHE A 12 8.79 8.40 4.70
C PHE A 12 10.04 8.22 3.83
N GLU A 13 10.97 9.17 3.92
CA GLU A 13 12.28 9.09 3.26
C GLU A 13 13.37 8.74 4.27
N VAL A 14 14.24 7.80 3.91
CA VAL A 14 15.37 7.37 4.74
C VAL A 14 16.65 7.49 3.91
N VAL A 15 17.59 8.32 4.38
CA VAL A 15 18.87 8.58 3.71
C VAL A 15 20.01 8.19 4.64
N TYR A 16 20.98 7.46 4.12
CA TYR A 16 22.18 7.05 4.84
C TYR A 16 23.35 6.87 3.87
N TRP A 17 24.57 6.86 4.40
CA TRP A 17 25.80 6.71 3.64
C TRP A 17 26.46 5.38 3.96
N VAL A 18 26.82 4.62 2.93
CA VAL A 18 27.71 3.46 3.06
C VAL A 18 29.12 3.94 2.72
N MET A 19 30.02 3.87 3.71
CA MET A 19 31.40 4.40 3.59
C MET A 19 32.34 3.50 2.77
N ASP A 20 31.84 2.36 2.32
CA ASP A 20 32.58 1.40 1.50
C ASP A 20 32.27 1.62 0.01
N ARG A 21 33.27 1.42 -0.85
CA ARG A 21 33.12 1.55 -2.31
C ARG A 21 32.70 0.22 -2.97
N ASP A 22 32.73 -0.88 -2.22
CA ASP A 22 32.28 -2.18 -2.69
C ASP A 22 30.76 -2.18 -2.89
N TYR A 23 30.35 -2.36 -4.15
CA TYR A 23 28.96 -2.37 -4.55
C TYR A 23 28.16 -3.53 -3.94
N ASN A 24 28.75 -4.72 -3.83
CA ASN A 24 28.07 -5.87 -3.23
C ASN A 24 27.79 -5.59 -1.75
N LYS A 25 28.75 -4.98 -1.05
CA LYS A 25 28.58 -4.59 0.34
C LYS A 25 27.48 -3.53 0.50
N TYR A 26 27.45 -2.53 -0.38
CA TYR A 26 26.37 -1.54 -0.42
C TYR A 26 25.00 -2.21 -0.59
N MET A 27 24.86 -3.11 -1.57
CA MET A 27 23.59 -3.79 -1.84
C MET A 27 23.16 -4.70 -0.68
N ASN A 28 24.10 -5.42 -0.07
CA ASN A 28 23.81 -6.27 1.09
C ASN A 28 23.33 -5.44 2.30
N ILE A 29 23.93 -4.28 2.55
CA ILE A 29 23.50 -3.37 3.63
C ILE A 29 22.09 -2.83 3.34
N GLN A 30 21.80 -2.44 2.10
CA GLN A 30 20.46 -1.96 1.71
C GLN A 30 19.40 -3.04 1.88
N GLU A 31 19.69 -4.28 1.48
CA GLU A 31 18.80 -5.43 1.68
C GLU A 31 18.55 -5.67 3.18
N GLU A 32 19.60 -5.73 3.98
CA GLU A 32 19.51 -5.94 5.43
C GLU A 32 18.64 -4.87 6.10
N ILE A 33 18.82 -3.60 5.74
CA ILE A 33 18.01 -2.49 6.26
C ILE A 33 16.54 -2.68 5.88
N ASN A 34 16.25 -2.97 4.61
CA ASN A 34 14.87 -3.14 4.12
C ASN A 34 14.17 -4.32 4.79
N LEU A 35 14.84 -5.47 4.92
CA LEU A 35 14.30 -6.66 5.58
C LEU A 35 14.03 -6.39 7.06
N ARG A 36 14.96 -5.75 7.77
CA ARG A 36 14.78 -5.40 9.19
C ARG A 36 13.63 -4.42 9.41
N ILE A 37 13.45 -3.43 8.53
CA ILE A 37 12.29 -2.53 8.58
C ILE A 37 10.99 -3.35 8.47
N GLY A 38 10.90 -4.26 7.49
CA GLY A 38 9.73 -5.11 7.30
C GLY A 38 9.45 -6.02 8.50
N GLU A 39 10.48 -6.66 9.06
CA GLU A 39 10.37 -7.50 10.25
C GLU A 39 9.90 -6.72 11.49
N GLU A 40 10.48 -5.55 11.74
CA GLU A 40 10.12 -4.70 12.88
C GLU A 40 8.70 -4.13 12.74
N PHE A 41 8.28 -3.78 11.52
CA PHE A 41 6.91 -3.35 11.25
C PHE A 41 5.92 -4.47 11.52
N LYS A 42 6.22 -5.69 11.02
CA LYS A 42 5.40 -6.87 11.28
C LYS A 42 5.26 -7.16 12.77
N LYS A 43 6.35 -7.11 13.55
CA LYS A 43 6.32 -7.33 15.01
C LYS A 43 5.44 -6.31 15.75
N ARG A 44 5.33 -5.10 15.22
CA ARG A 44 4.56 -3.99 15.80
C ARG A 44 3.14 -3.88 15.26
N GLY A 45 2.73 -4.76 14.34
CA GLY A 45 1.43 -4.69 13.68
C GLY A 45 1.29 -3.47 12.75
N ILE A 46 2.40 -2.97 12.23
CA ILE A 46 2.43 -1.87 11.25
C ILE A 46 2.39 -2.51 9.87
N GLU A 47 1.32 -2.22 9.12
CA GLU A 47 1.14 -2.74 7.76
C GLU A 47 1.68 -1.75 6.73
N PHE A 48 2.22 -2.27 5.63
CA PHE A 48 2.52 -1.45 4.46
C PHE A 48 1.23 -1.09 3.75
N ALA A 49 1.14 0.16 3.29
CA ALA A 49 0.00 0.61 2.52
C ALA A 49 -0.07 -0.10 1.17
N TYR A 50 -1.25 -0.62 0.85
CA TYR A 50 -1.61 -1.09 -0.49
C TYR A 50 -2.46 -0.02 -1.18
N PRO A 51 -2.44 0.08 -2.52
CA PRO A 51 -3.44 0.89 -3.22
C PRO A 51 -4.84 0.36 -2.90
N THR A 52 -5.67 1.15 -2.24
CA THR A 52 -7.03 0.75 -1.83
C THR A 52 -8.08 1.68 -2.42
N GLN A 53 -9.16 1.12 -2.93
CA GLN A 53 -10.33 1.89 -3.36
C GLN A 53 -11.53 1.52 -2.50
N THR A 54 -12.28 2.54 -2.05
CA THR A 54 -13.60 2.33 -1.45
C THR A 54 -14.64 2.29 -2.54
N LEU A 55 -15.32 1.15 -2.71
CA LEU A 55 -16.39 0.98 -3.68
C LEU A 55 -17.75 1.25 -3.03
N PHE A 56 -18.48 2.24 -3.54
CA PHE A 56 -19.86 2.51 -3.17
C PHE A 56 -20.80 1.75 -4.13
N LEU A 57 -21.41 0.67 -3.67
CA LEU A 57 -22.38 -0.09 -4.45
C LEU A 57 -23.78 0.50 -4.26
N SER A 58 -24.32 1.15 -5.30
CA SER A 58 -25.72 1.55 -5.34
C SER A 58 -26.58 0.39 -5.85
N GLN A 59 -27.63 0.05 -5.10
CA GLN A 59 -28.63 -0.91 -5.59
C GLN A 59 -29.55 -0.22 -6.58
N ILE A 60 -29.30 -0.41 -7.89
CA ILE A 60 -30.28 -0.06 -8.91
C ILE A 60 -31.41 -1.10 -8.81
N HIS A 61 -32.49 -0.76 -8.10
CA HIS A 61 -33.74 -1.49 -8.23
C HIS A 61 -34.25 -1.31 -9.67
N ARG A 62 -34.08 -2.35 -10.49
CA ARG A 62 -34.79 -2.43 -11.77
C ARG A 62 -36.22 -2.84 -11.46
N THR A 63 -37.14 -1.89 -11.43
CA THR A 63 -38.58 -2.17 -11.43
C THR A 63 -38.85 -3.02 -12.67
N GLN A 64 -39.28 -4.27 -12.48
CA GLN A 64 -39.84 -5.03 -13.58
C GLN A 64 -41.20 -4.40 -13.89
N GLU A 65 -41.34 -3.82 -15.09
CA GLU A 65 -42.66 -3.39 -15.57
C GLU A 65 -43.56 -4.63 -15.71
N PRO A 66 -44.82 -4.58 -15.23
CA PRO A 66 -45.73 -5.70 -15.37
C PRO A 66 -46.00 -5.96 -16.86
N ASN A 67 -45.88 -7.23 -17.25
CA ASN A 67 -46.14 -7.72 -18.60
C ASN A 67 -47.58 -7.36 -19.03
N PRO A 68 -47.80 -6.53 -20.06
CA PRO A 68 -49.13 -6.04 -20.39
C PRO A 68 -49.88 -7.04 -21.27
N LYS A 69 -50.11 -8.29 -20.85
CA LYS A 69 -51.06 -9.22 -21.50
C LYS A 69 -51.58 -10.30 -20.54
N ALA A 70 -52.83 -10.16 -20.10
CA ALA A 70 -53.83 -11.22 -20.03
C ALA A 70 -55.20 -10.63 -19.62
N ASP A 71 -55.95 -10.13 -20.61
CA ASP A 71 -57.42 -10.14 -20.67
C ASP A 71 -57.81 -10.40 -22.13
#